data_AF-A0AAU8HLN1-F1
#
_entry.id   AF-A0AAU8HLN1-F1
#
_cell.length_a   1.000
_cell.length_b   1.000
_cell.length_c   1.000
_cell.angle_alpha   90.00
_cell.angle_beta   90.00
_cell.angle_gamma   90.00
#
_symmetry.space_group_name_H-M   'P 1'
#
loop_
_entity.id
_entity.type
_entity.pdbx_description
1 polymer ?
#
loop_
_entity_poly.entity_id
_entity_poly.type
_entity_poly.pdbx_seq_one_letter_code
_entity_poly.pdbx_strand_id
1 'polypeptide(L)'
;MNDVSMIFNAAVDDRKVVSNPFAAKTIRPPKYQAPKVVPWPNDLRARFRAALADRYRISVDLGAGCGLRQGEIFGVSPDDIDPARPVLHVMRQVKLVRGRLIFAPPKAVRSATFHCRTRCHAGWPSTPSGTRRLTSHFHGAPRPASRGT
;
A
#
# COMPACT_ATOMS: atom_id res chain seq x y z
N MET A 1 3.13 -16.05 -10.77
CA MET A 1 3.21 -16.74 -9.47
C MET A 1 3.78 -18.11 -9.78
N ASN A 2 5.06 -18.32 -9.45
CA ASN A 2 5.85 -19.47 -9.91
C ASN A 2 6.04 -20.51 -8.80
N ASP A 3 5.09 -20.56 -7.86
CA ASP A 3 5.24 -21.29 -6.60
C ASP A 3 5.44 -22.78 -6.85
N VAL A 4 4.69 -23.35 -7.80
CA VAL A 4 4.81 -24.76 -8.19
C VAL A 4 6.16 -25.05 -8.86
N SER A 5 6.63 -24.18 -9.77
CA SER A 5 7.94 -24.36 -10.42
C SER A 5 9.08 -24.26 -9.40
N MET A 6 8.96 -23.38 -8.40
CA MET A 6 9.92 -23.28 -7.29
C MET A 6 9.93 -24.53 -6.42
N ILE A 7 8.77 -25.11 -6.10
CA ILE A 7 8.68 -26.37 -5.35
C ILE A 7 9.33 -27.52 -6.13
N PHE A 8 9.08 -27.63 -7.44
CA PHE A 8 9.71 -28.65 -8.27
C PHE A 8 11.22 -28.46 -8.42
N ASN A 9 11.71 -27.22 -8.50
CA ASN A 9 13.15 -26.96 -8.48
C ASN A 9 13.78 -27.43 -7.16
N ALA A 10 13.16 -27.11 -6.02
CA ALA A 10 13.63 -27.60 -4.72
C ALA A 10 13.61 -29.14 -4.64
N ALA A 11 12.58 -29.80 -5.18
CA ALA A 11 12.49 -31.26 -5.22
C ALA A 11 13.54 -31.91 -6.14
N VAL A 12 13.97 -31.22 -7.21
CA VAL A 12 15.08 -31.65 -8.07
C VAL A 12 16.41 -31.49 -7.35
N ASP A 13 16.61 -30.37 -6.63
CA ASP A 13 17.79 -30.13 -5.80
C ASP A 13 17.93 -31.21 -4.70
N ASP A 14 16.81 -31.60 -4.09
CA ASP A 14 16.72 -32.69 -3.10
C ASP A 14 16.76 -34.10 -3.72
N ARG A 15 16.91 -34.20 -5.05
CA ARG A 15 16.90 -35.46 -5.84
C ARG A 15 15.67 -36.34 -5.62
N LYS A 16 14.53 -35.75 -5.21
CA LYS A 16 13.24 -36.43 -5.08
C LYS A 16 12.57 -36.64 -6.43
N VAL A 17 12.88 -35.77 -7.39
CA VAL A 17 12.37 -35.82 -8.77
C VAL A 17 13.54 -35.61 -9.73
N VAL A 18 13.52 -36.31 -10.87
CA VAL A 18 14.61 -36.28 -11.85
C VAL A 18 14.72 -34.94 -12.57
N SER A 19 13.58 -34.29 -12.86
CA SER A 19 13.56 -33.01 -13.55
C SER A 19 12.28 -32.23 -13.28
N ASN A 20 12.33 -30.91 -13.43
CA ASN A 20 11.17 -30.05 -13.33
C ASN A 20 10.36 -30.09 -14.64
N PRO A 21 9.11 -30.58 -14.65
CA PRO A 21 8.29 -30.65 -15.85
C PRO A 21 7.97 -29.25 -16.42
N PHE A 22 7.96 -28.21 -15.59
CA PHE A 22 7.69 -26.82 -15.99
C PHE A 22 8.92 -26.08 -16.52
N ALA A 23 10.10 -26.72 -16.52
CA ALA A 23 11.31 -26.19 -17.14
C ALA A 23 11.41 -26.51 -18.65
N ALA A 24 10.50 -27.35 -19.17
CA ALA A 24 10.46 -27.69 -20.58
C ALA A 24 10.16 -26.45 -21.45
N LYS A 25 11.01 -26.15 -22.44
CA LYS A 25 10.84 -25.02 -23.37
C LYS A 25 9.54 -25.08 -24.18
N THR A 26 8.92 -26.25 -24.26
CA THR A 26 7.62 -26.50 -24.91
C THR A 26 6.46 -25.93 -24.11
N ILE A 27 6.55 -25.90 -22.77
CA ILE A 27 5.48 -25.42 -21.91
C ILE A 27 5.67 -23.92 -21.69
N ARG A 28 4.86 -23.12 -22.39
CA ARG A 28 4.84 -21.67 -22.18
C ARG A 28 3.66 -21.33 -21.28
N PRO A 29 3.87 -20.63 -20.15
CA PRO A 29 2.76 -20.13 -19.37
C PRO A 29 1.88 -19.26 -20.27
N PRO A 30 0.55 -19.30 -20.09
CA PRO A 30 -0.34 -18.44 -20.85
C PRO A 30 0.09 -16.99 -20.65
N LYS A 31 0.29 -16.26 -21.76
CA LYS A 31 0.61 -14.85 -21.70
C LYS A 31 -0.57 -14.13 -21.06
N TYR A 32 -0.39 -13.65 -19.84
CA TYR A 32 -1.37 -12.76 -19.24
C TYR A 32 -1.46 -11.49 -20.09
N GLN A 33 -2.59 -11.32 -20.77
CA GLN A 33 -2.91 -10.08 -21.46
C GLN A 33 -3.55 -9.17 -20.42
N ALA A 34 -2.75 -8.27 -19.85
CA ALA A 34 -3.30 -7.25 -18.96
C ALA A 34 -4.33 -6.43 -19.76
N PRO A 35 -5.57 -6.27 -19.26
CA PRO A 35 -6.53 -5.42 -19.93
C PRO A 35 -5.97 -4.00 -20.04
N LYS A 36 -6.25 -3.33 -21.16
CA LYS A 36 -5.84 -1.94 -21.35
C LYS A 36 -6.47 -1.11 -20.22
N VAL A 37 -5.63 -0.47 -19.42
CA VAL A 37 -6.10 0.44 -18.37
C VAL A 37 -6.76 1.61 -19.06
N VAL A 38 -8.08 1.75 -18.89
CA VAL A 38 -8.86 2.90 -19.35
C VAL A 38 -9.00 3.85 -18.16
N PRO A 39 -8.34 5.03 -18.17
CA PRO A 39 -8.49 6.01 -17.11
C PRO A 39 -9.94 6.48 -17.02
N TRP A 40 -10.42 6.71 -15.80
CA TRP A 40 -11.75 7.26 -15.60
C TRP A 40 -11.85 8.69 -16.15
N PRO A 41 -12.96 9.03 -16.84
CA PRO A 41 -13.28 10.42 -17.15
C PRO A 41 -13.29 11.30 -15.90
N ASN A 42 -12.95 12.57 -16.06
CA ASN A 42 -12.89 13.53 -14.95
C ASN A 42 -14.24 13.66 -14.21
N ASP A 43 -15.34 13.64 -14.96
CA ASP A 43 -16.70 13.70 -14.41
C ASP A 43 -17.04 12.47 -13.55
N LEU A 44 -16.70 11.26 -14.03
CA LEU A 44 -16.88 10.03 -13.26
C LEU A 44 -16.08 10.05 -11.96
N ARG A 45 -14.82 10.51 -12.01
CA ARG A 45 -13.98 10.67 -10.82
C ARG A 45 -14.60 11.66 -9.82
N ALA A 46 -15.12 12.79 -10.30
CA ALA A 46 -15.75 13.80 -9.44
C ALA A 46 -17.01 13.28 -8.76
N ARG A 47 -17.87 12.56 -9.49
CA ARG A 47 -19.08 11.92 -8.94
C ARG A 47 -18.73 10.85 -7.91
N PHE A 48 -17.74 10.02 -8.20
CA PHE A 48 -17.27 9.00 -7.28
C PHE A 48 -16.71 9.62 -5.98
N ARG A 49 -15.91 10.68 -6.10
CA ARG A 49 -15.42 11.44 -4.94
C ARG A 49 -16.58 12.00 -4.11
N ALA A 50 -17.59 12.59 -4.74
CA ALA A 50 -18.73 13.18 -4.04
C ALA A 50 -19.56 12.12 -3.28
N ALA A 51 -19.70 10.92 -3.85
CA ALA A 51 -20.42 9.80 -3.26
C ALA A 51 -19.70 9.13 -2.08
N LEU A 52 -18.39 9.33 -1.92
CA LEU A 52 -17.64 8.80 -0.78
C LEU A 52 -17.85 9.66 0.48
N ALA A 53 -17.84 9.00 1.63
CA ALA A 53 -17.76 9.67 2.92
C ALA A 53 -16.52 10.55 3.01
N ASP A 54 -16.63 11.70 3.69
CA ASP A 54 -15.59 12.75 3.74
C ASP A 54 -14.18 12.21 4.02
N ARG A 55 -14.07 11.27 4.98
CA ARG A 55 -12.80 10.62 5.36
C ARG A 55 -12.09 9.90 4.21
N TYR A 56 -12.83 9.38 3.23
CA TYR A 56 -12.26 8.60 2.13
C TYR A 56 -12.09 9.40 0.84
N ARG A 57 -12.63 10.63 0.76
CA ARG A 57 -12.52 11.47 -0.44
C ARG A 57 -11.07 11.72 -0.84
N ILE A 58 -10.20 11.93 0.16
CA ILE A 58 -8.76 12.16 -0.03
C ILE A 58 -8.06 11.02 -0.78
N SER A 59 -8.52 9.78 -0.64
CA SER A 59 -7.93 8.63 -1.34
C SER A 59 -8.04 8.74 -2.86
N VAL A 60 -9.13 9.36 -3.34
CA VAL A 60 -9.37 9.59 -4.77
C VAL A 60 -8.42 10.66 -5.31
N ASP A 61 -8.18 11.74 -4.56
CA ASP A 61 -7.25 12.80 -4.97
C ASP A 61 -5.82 12.29 -4.99
N LEU A 62 -5.40 11.54 -3.96
CA LEU A 62 -4.05 10.99 -3.87
C LEU A 62 -3.81 9.94 -4.96
N GLY A 63 -4.79 9.07 -5.22
CA GLY A 63 -4.70 8.07 -6.28
C GLY A 63 -4.66 8.69 -7.68
N ALA A 64 -5.57 9.62 -7.98
CA ALA A 64 -5.65 10.23 -9.32
C ALA A 64 -4.59 11.31 -9.57
N GLY A 65 -4.15 12.02 -8.51
CA GLY A 65 -3.25 13.16 -8.61
C GLY A 65 -1.77 12.83 -8.46
N CYS A 66 -1.45 11.88 -7.58
CA CYS A 66 -0.07 11.48 -7.27
C CYS A 66 0.27 10.06 -7.76
N GLY A 67 -0.72 9.25 -8.18
CA GLY A 67 -0.49 7.88 -8.62
C GLY A 67 0.01 6.95 -7.50
N LEU A 68 -0.32 7.28 -6.25
CA LEU A 68 0.12 6.51 -5.08
C LEU A 68 -0.48 5.10 -5.09
N ARG A 69 0.30 4.14 -4.59
CA ARG A 69 -0.22 2.79 -4.33
C ARG A 69 -1.18 2.85 -3.14
N GLN A 70 -2.14 1.92 -3.11
CA GLN A 70 -3.12 1.82 -2.01
C GLN A 70 -2.46 1.84 -0.62
N GLY A 71 -1.35 1.11 -0.44
CA GLY A 71 -0.61 1.11 0.82
C GLY A 71 0.00 2.47 1.18
N GLU A 72 0.43 3.25 0.19
CA GLU A 72 0.96 4.61 0.38
C GLU A 72 -0.17 5.59 0.72
N ILE A 73 -1.32 5.49 0.04
CA ILE A 73 -2.52 6.32 0.32
C ILE A 73 -2.95 6.18 1.79
N PHE A 74 -3.01 4.97 2.33
CA PHE A 74 -3.35 4.74 3.74
C PHE A 74 -2.21 5.06 4.71
N GLY A 75 -0.99 5.21 4.19
CA GLY A 75 0.19 5.59 4.96
C GLY A 75 0.34 7.10 5.12
N VAL A 76 -0.30 7.92 4.29
CA VAL A 76 -0.14 9.37 4.29
C VAL A 76 -0.64 9.98 5.60
N SER A 77 0.18 10.85 6.16
CA SER A 77 -0.13 11.71 7.31
C SER A 77 -0.31 13.16 6.88
N PRO A 78 -1.04 13.97 7.65
CA PRO A 78 -1.05 15.43 7.50
C PRO A 78 0.32 16.08 7.37
N ASP A 79 1.30 15.60 8.14
CA ASP A 79 2.66 16.16 8.18
C ASP A 79 3.47 15.87 6.91
N ASP A 80 3.00 14.96 6.07
CA ASP A 80 3.67 14.55 4.83
C ASP A 80 3.40 15.54 3.68
N ILE A 81 2.50 16.51 3.87
CA ILE A 81 2.07 17.47 2.85
C ILE A 81 2.72 18.83 3.08
N ASP A 82 3.39 19.35 2.05
CA ASP A 82 3.93 20.70 2.08
C ASP A 82 2.77 21.72 1.90
N PRO A 83 2.50 22.62 2.87
CA PRO A 83 1.47 23.64 2.74
C PRO A 83 1.83 24.72 1.71
N ALA A 84 3.12 24.97 1.49
CA ALA A 84 3.62 26.01 0.60
C ALA A 84 3.82 25.52 -0.83
N ARG A 85 4.01 24.21 -1.03
CA ARG A 85 4.31 23.62 -2.35
C ARG A 85 3.34 22.48 -2.68
N PRO A 86 3.01 22.23 -3.96
CA PRO A 86 2.21 21.08 -4.37
C PRO A 86 3.03 19.77 -4.32
N VAL A 87 3.64 19.48 -3.18
CA VAL A 87 4.57 18.37 -2.98
C VAL A 87 4.09 17.52 -1.80
N LEU A 88 4.06 16.20 -2.03
CA LEU A 88 3.74 15.19 -1.03
C LEU A 88 4.96 14.30 -0.79
N HIS A 89 5.38 14.19 0.47
CA HIS A 89 6.49 13.36 0.90
C HIS A 89 5.99 12.06 1.51
N VAL A 90 5.94 10.98 0.72
CA VAL A 90 5.49 9.68 1.23
C VAL A 90 6.62 9.00 1.98
N MET A 91 6.46 8.96 3.31
CA MET A 91 7.43 8.37 4.23
C MET A 91 7.12 6.92 4.62
N ARG A 92 5.86 6.49 4.47
CA ARG A 92 5.37 5.20 4.96
C ARG A 92 4.31 4.60 4.04
N GLN A 93 4.21 3.28 4.07
CA GLN A 93 3.14 2.52 3.44
C GLN A 93 2.56 1.51 4.42
N VAL A 94 1.27 1.25 4.30
CA VAL A 94 0.59 0.16 5.00
C VAL A 94 0.80 -1.13 4.20
N LYS A 95 1.33 -2.16 4.87
CA LYS A 95 1.48 -3.51 4.33
C LYS A 95 0.68 -4.50 5.17
N LEU A 96 0.11 -5.50 4.51
CA LEU A 96 -0.47 -6.66 5.18
C LEU A 96 0.61 -7.72 5.36
N VAL A 97 1.02 -7.98 6.60
CA VAL A 97 1.98 -9.03 6.95
C VAL A 97 1.31 -9.99 7.93
N ARG A 98 1.17 -11.25 7.53
CA ARG A 98 0.53 -12.30 8.35
C ARG A 98 -0.87 -11.88 8.87
N GLY A 99 -1.67 -11.26 7.99
CA GLY A 99 -3.02 -10.79 8.34
C GLY A 99 -3.07 -9.52 9.19
N ARG A 100 -1.92 -8.93 9.54
CA ARG A 100 -1.83 -7.68 10.30
C ARG A 100 -1.42 -6.51 9.42
N LEU A 101 -2.09 -5.38 9.56
CA LEU A 101 -1.70 -4.13 8.92
C LEU A 101 -0.55 -3.52 9.72
N ILE A 102 0.58 -3.30 9.05
CA ILE A 102 1.76 -2.68 9.64
C ILE A 102 2.21 -1.49 8.78
N PHE A 103 2.76 -0.46 9.42
CA PHE A 103 3.51 0.57 8.70
C PHE A 103 4.89 0.04 8.35
N ALA A 104 5.28 0.22 7.09
CA ALA A 104 6.58 -0.17 6.58
C ALA A 104 7.14 0.96 5.70
N PRO A 105 8.48 1.06 5.57
CA PRO A 105 9.09 2.01 4.64
C PRO A 105 8.69 1.72 3.18
N PRO A 106 8.73 2.73 2.28
CA PRO A 106 8.46 2.57 0.85
C PRO A 106 9.35 1.50 0.22
N LYS A 107 8.87 0.81 -0.81
CA LYS A 107 9.45 -0.47 -1.27
C LYS A 107 10.88 -0.35 -1.87
N ALA A 108 11.42 0.85 -2.06
CA ALA A 108 12.75 1.05 -2.65
C ALA A 108 13.48 2.35 -2.26
N VAL A 109 12.90 3.23 -1.45
CA VAL A 109 13.47 4.56 -1.14
C VAL A 109 13.11 4.95 0.29
N ARG A 110 14.05 5.57 1.02
CA ARG A 110 13.83 6.08 2.39
C ARG A 110 12.65 7.06 2.47
N SER A 111 12.36 7.76 1.38
CA SER A 111 11.27 8.72 1.20
C SER A 111 11.02 8.92 -0.29
N ALA A 112 9.77 8.91 -0.73
CA ALA A 112 9.42 9.20 -2.12
C ALA A 112 8.66 10.54 -2.18
N THR A 113 9.18 11.49 -2.96
CA THR A 113 8.57 12.81 -3.15
C THR A 113 7.75 12.80 -4.43
N PHE A 114 6.46 13.08 -4.32
CA PHE A 114 5.53 13.16 -5.45
C PHE A 114 5.05 14.60 -5.64
N HIS A 115 4.99 15.01 -6.90
CA HIS A 115 4.32 16.26 -7.26
C HIS A 115 2.82 15.99 -7.43
N CYS A 116 1.99 16.60 -6.58
CA CYS A 116 0.54 16.45 -6.63
C CYS A 116 -0.01 17.37 -7.70
N ARG A 117 -0.39 16.82 -8.87
CA ARG A 117 -0.88 17.62 -10.01
C ARG A 117 -2.28 18.19 -9.77
N THR A 118 -3.08 17.51 -8.97
CA THR A 118 -4.33 18.01 -8.41
C THR A 118 -3.99 18.78 -7.15
N ARG A 119 -4.54 19.97 -6.90
CA ARG A 119 -4.19 20.75 -5.70
C ARG A 119 -4.69 19.99 -4.46
N CYS A 120 -3.81 19.19 -3.84
CA CYS A 120 -4.08 18.37 -2.65
C CYS A 120 -4.70 19.19 -1.47
N HIS A 121 -4.58 20.52 -1.50
CA HIS A 121 -5.12 21.46 -0.51
C HIS A 121 -6.64 21.73 -0.58
N ALA A 122 -7.33 21.39 -1.68
CA ALA A 122 -8.70 21.87 -1.96
C ALA A 122 -9.83 21.26 -1.10
N GLY A 123 -9.53 20.64 0.02
CA GLY A 123 -10.54 20.06 0.93
C GLY A 123 -10.01 19.72 2.32
N TRP A 124 -8.88 20.31 2.71
CA TRP A 124 -8.34 20.11 4.05
C TRP A 124 -9.07 21.05 5.02
N PRO A 125 -9.76 20.56 6.07
CA PRO A 125 -10.19 21.43 7.15
C PRO A 125 -8.92 21.93 7.85
N SER A 126 -8.47 23.15 7.51
CA SER A 126 -7.40 23.83 8.22
C SER A 126 -7.83 23.98 9.68
N THR A 127 -7.51 22.99 10.49
CA THR A 127 -7.71 23.07 11.93
C THR A 127 -6.53 23.86 12.47
N PRO A 128 -6.74 24.97 13.19
CA PRO A 128 -5.64 25.72 13.75
C PRO A 128 -4.92 24.84 14.76
N SER A 129 -3.59 24.98 14.76
CA SER A 129 -2.64 24.49 15.76
C SER A 129 -3.27 24.33 17.16
N GLY A 130 -3.41 23.08 17.60
CA GLY A 130 -3.86 22.74 18.93
C GLY A 130 -3.29 21.38 19.33
N THR A 131 -2.12 21.43 19.95
CA THR A 131 -1.33 20.31 20.44
C THR A 131 -2.20 19.35 21.26
N ARG A 132 -2.60 18.20 20.69
CA ARG A 132 -3.09 17.07 21.48
C ARG A 132 -2.25 15.85 21.16
N ARG A 133 -1.21 15.71 21.96
CA ARG A 133 -0.35 14.54 22.09
C ARG A 133 -1.24 13.32 22.36
N LEU A 134 -1.46 12.47 21.36
CA LEU A 134 -2.05 11.14 21.56
C LEU A 134 -0.93 10.20 21.98
N THR A 135 -0.62 10.22 23.27
CA THR A 135 0.17 9.18 23.93
C THR A 135 -0.61 7.88 23.96
N SER A 136 0.02 6.82 23.43
CA SER A 136 0.01 5.44 23.93
C SER A 136 -1.33 4.84 24.38
N HIS A 137 -1.89 3.95 23.55
CA HIS A 137 -2.44 2.67 24.04
C HIS A 137 -2.28 1.59 22.97
N PHE A 138 -1.03 1.16 22.74
CA PHE A 138 -0.76 -0.21 22.31
C PHE A 138 -0.65 -1.05 23.58
N HIS A 139 -1.76 -1.62 24.03
CA HIS A 139 -1.72 -2.65 25.07
C HIS A 139 -1.07 -3.91 24.47
N GLY A 140 0.19 -4.13 24.84
CA GLY A 140 0.83 -5.42 24.75
C GLY A 140 0.15 -6.41 25.69
N ALA A 141 -0.30 -7.53 25.14
CA ALA A 141 -0.58 -8.72 25.93
C ALA A 141 0.74 -9.48 26.17
N PRO A 142 0.93 -10.02 27.38
CA PRO A 142 1.48 -11.37 27.50
C PRO A 142 0.62 -12.31 28.37
N ARG A 143 0.84 -13.60 28.11
CA ARG A 143 0.13 -14.82 28.52
C ARG A 143 0.15 -15.14 30.03
N PRO A 144 -0.68 -16.09 30.50
CA PRO A 144 -0.78 -16.49 31.91
C PRO A 144 0.08 -17.74 32.27
N ALA A 145 0.58 -17.77 33.51
CA ALA A 145 0.96 -18.91 34.40
C ALA A 145 1.79 -18.31 35.57
N SER A 146 1.77 -18.70 36.85
CA SER A 146 1.36 -19.92 37.57
C SER A 146 1.24 -19.60 39.08
N ARG A 147 0.50 -20.44 39.82
CA ARG A 147 0.32 -20.41 41.29
C ARG A 147 1.59 -20.78 42.07
N GLY A 148 1.65 -20.34 43.32
CA GLY A 148 2.61 -20.69 44.39
C GLY A 148 2.78 -19.43 45.27
N THR A 149 2.37 -19.36 46.53
CA THR A 149 2.46 -20.31 47.64
C THR A 149 1.31 -20.05 48.62
#